data_AF-A0A2E7SJU5-F1
#
_entry.id   AF-A0A2E7SJU5-F1
#
_cell.length_a   1.000
_cell.length_b   1.000
_cell.length_c   1.000
_cell.angle_alpha   90.00
_cell.angle_beta   90.00
_cell.angle_gamma   90.00
#
_symmetry.space_group_name_H-M   'P 1'
#
loop_
_entity.id
_entity.type
_entity.pdbx_description
1 polymer ?
#
loop_
_entity_poly.entity_id
_entity_poly.type
_entity_poly.pdbx_seq_one_letter_code
_entity_poly.pdbx_strand_id
1 'polypeptide(L)'
;MCDNYEGVWSVSDLENELNPAQLEVIEHLGAPLKDRPSFTSDLKKHLRSALETSVAHCIEEIPNGESIFLSKHRLSQIHGCEEKFIAEENDDFEWQVATARGTIVHKAIELSVNWRKEIEPSVIVDEAVARLEEDSNSLGHWLQGCSEIERAELRSISVDTFTKFLECWPALKPSWRPVTESRVRADLCNDTLILSGKVDLTLGVAEGNRAGKVIVDFKTGGFNATHHEDLRYYALVETLRIGMPPRMIASYYLDQAHFVPEKVTEELLTATVRRIAQGVERIVEITFMGESPKLKPGPSCKWCLILDDCDTGKKYLDESGYDS
;
A
#
# COMPACT_ATOMS: atom_id res chain seq x y z
N MET A 1 15.95 61.98 2.07
CA MET A 1 16.83 60.87 1.65
C MET A 1 16.62 59.76 2.67
N CYS A 2 16.38 58.57 2.15
CA CYS A 2 15.51 57.55 2.72
C CYS A 2 16.02 56.87 4.00
N ASP A 3 15.09 56.73 4.95
CA ASP A 3 14.73 55.59 5.81
C ASP A 3 15.74 54.55 6.31
N ASN A 4 15.72 54.44 7.64
CA ASN A 4 15.84 53.29 8.54
C ASN A 4 15.39 51.93 7.97
N TYR A 5 16.02 50.83 8.41
CA TYR A 5 15.48 49.84 9.37
C TYR A 5 16.27 48.52 9.32
N GLU A 6 16.47 47.95 10.51
CA GLU A 6 16.98 46.61 10.77
C GLU A 6 16.24 45.55 9.92
N GLY A 7 17.00 44.80 9.13
CA GLY A 7 16.52 43.65 8.37
C GLY A 7 16.93 42.35 9.05
N VAL A 8 16.01 41.84 9.86
CA VAL A 8 15.97 40.50 10.48
C VAL A 8 16.48 39.43 9.51
N TRP A 9 17.39 38.58 9.98
CA TRP A 9 17.73 37.31 9.33
C TRP A 9 16.44 36.49 9.16
N SER A 10 15.85 36.50 7.97
CA SER A 10 14.71 35.63 7.68
C SER A 10 15.22 34.20 7.64
N VAL A 11 14.72 33.38 8.56
CA VAL A 11 14.88 31.93 8.61
C VAL A 11 14.13 31.33 7.41
N SER A 12 14.64 31.49 6.19
CA SER A 12 13.98 30.99 4.98
C SER A 12 14.84 30.15 4.05
N ASP A 13 16.16 30.07 4.25
CA ASP A 13 17.04 29.36 3.32
C ASP A 13 18.20 28.64 4.05
N LEU A 14 17.87 27.85 5.09
CA LEU A 14 18.66 26.65 5.33
C LEU A 14 18.32 25.69 4.18
N GLU A 15 18.98 25.88 3.04
CA GLU A 15 19.16 24.83 2.05
C GLU A 15 19.82 23.65 2.77
N ASN A 16 19.01 22.75 3.31
CA ASN A 16 19.48 21.43 3.72
C ASN A 16 20.06 20.79 2.47
N GLU A 17 21.39 20.72 2.39
CA GLU A 17 22.07 19.84 1.44
C GLU A 17 21.48 18.45 1.63
N LEU A 18 20.65 18.02 0.67
CA LEU A 18 20.07 16.69 0.70
C LEU A 18 21.21 15.68 0.68
N ASN A 19 21.14 14.68 1.54
CA ASN A 19 22.12 13.62 1.52
C ASN A 19 21.92 12.73 0.28
N PRO A 20 22.88 11.85 -0.06
CA PRO A 20 22.78 10.99 -1.25
C PRO A 20 21.51 10.14 -1.33
N ALA A 21 21.05 9.58 -0.21
CA ALA A 21 19.84 8.75 -0.18
C ALA A 21 18.58 9.59 -0.49
N GLN A 22 18.49 10.80 0.06
CA GLN A 22 17.40 11.72 -0.22
C GLN A 22 17.42 12.19 -1.68
N LEU A 23 18.60 12.45 -2.25
CA LEU A 23 18.75 12.83 -3.67
C LEU A 23 18.25 11.72 -4.60
N GLU A 24 18.59 10.46 -4.33
CA GLU A 24 18.11 9.30 -5.11
C GLU A 24 16.57 9.24 -5.15
N VAL A 25 15.91 9.47 -4.01
CA VAL A 25 14.44 9.54 -3.96
C VAL A 25 13.91 10.71 -4.78
N ILE A 26 14.53 11.89 -4.70
CA ILE A 26 14.12 13.08 -5.47
C ILE A 26 14.24 12.85 -6.98
N GLU A 27 15.30 12.19 -7.44
CA GLU A 27 15.49 11.87 -8.86
C GLU A 27 14.33 11.04 -9.43
N HIS A 28 13.77 10.13 -8.64
CA HIS A 28 12.57 9.38 -9.04
C HIS A 28 11.27 10.20 -8.91
N LEU A 29 11.09 10.93 -7.81
CA LEU A 29 9.87 11.72 -7.55
C LEU A 29 9.72 12.93 -8.49
N GLY A 30 10.83 13.44 -9.03
CA GLY A 30 10.85 14.52 -10.01
C GLY A 30 10.36 14.08 -11.39
N ALA A 31 9.52 14.89 -12.03
CA ALA A 31 9.27 14.82 -13.47
C ALA A 31 8.83 16.19 -14.02
N PRO A 32 9.63 16.81 -14.89
CA PRO A 32 9.23 18.00 -15.65
C PRO A 32 7.95 17.74 -16.45
N LEU A 33 7.13 18.78 -16.67
CA LEU A 33 5.85 18.66 -17.38
C LEU A 33 5.96 18.05 -18.79
N LYS A 34 7.10 18.26 -19.45
CA LYS A 34 7.40 17.72 -20.78
C LYS A 34 7.61 16.20 -20.80
N ASP A 35 8.00 15.63 -19.67
CA ASP A 35 8.35 14.20 -19.54
C ASP A 35 7.19 13.38 -18.94
N ARG A 36 6.10 14.05 -18.58
CA ARG A 36 4.90 13.42 -18.02
C ARG A 36 4.04 12.78 -19.13
N PRO A 37 3.64 11.51 -19.00
CA PRO A 37 2.81 10.85 -19.99
C PRO A 37 1.42 11.48 -20.06
N SER A 38 0.84 11.45 -21.26
CA SER A 38 -0.55 11.86 -21.49
C SER A 38 -1.40 10.63 -21.79
N PHE A 39 -2.63 10.62 -21.30
CA PHE A 39 -3.59 9.55 -21.53
C PHE A 39 -4.85 10.08 -22.19
N THR A 40 -5.59 9.21 -22.87
CA THR A 40 -6.87 9.59 -23.48
C THR A 40 -7.93 9.87 -22.42
N SER A 41 -8.85 10.80 -22.70
CA SER A 41 -9.91 11.19 -21.75
C SER A 41 -10.96 10.10 -21.52
N ASP A 42 -11.04 9.10 -22.39
CA ASP A 42 -11.95 7.96 -22.31
C ASP A 42 -11.34 6.71 -21.65
N LEU A 43 -10.06 6.74 -21.25
CA LEU A 43 -9.35 5.61 -20.64
C LEU A 43 -10.12 5.01 -19.45
N LYS A 44 -10.66 5.84 -18.55
CA LYS A 44 -11.48 5.37 -17.42
C LYS A 44 -12.72 4.60 -17.87
N LYS A 45 -13.41 5.07 -18.93
CA LYS A 45 -14.59 4.39 -19.47
C LYS A 45 -14.19 3.04 -20.06
N HIS A 46 -13.08 2.98 -20.81
CA HIS A 46 -12.58 1.74 -21.39
C HIS A 46 -12.16 0.73 -20.31
N LEU A 47 -11.38 1.13 -19.31
CA LEU A 47 -10.94 0.25 -18.22
C LEU A 47 -12.12 -0.26 -17.37
N ARG A 48 -13.09 0.61 -17.05
CA ARG A 48 -14.32 0.20 -16.35
C ARG A 48 -15.09 -0.84 -17.17
N SER A 49 -15.38 -0.52 -18.43
CA SER A 49 -16.13 -1.42 -19.31
C SER A 49 -15.42 -2.76 -19.48
N ALA A 50 -14.10 -2.75 -19.63
CA ALA A 50 -13.31 -3.98 -19.74
C ALA A 50 -13.41 -4.83 -18.48
N LEU A 51 -13.31 -4.22 -17.29
CA LEU A 51 -13.41 -4.94 -16.03
C LEU A 51 -14.82 -5.50 -15.81
N GLU A 52 -15.86 -4.66 -15.92
CA GLU A 52 -17.26 -5.08 -15.71
C GLU A 52 -17.69 -6.16 -16.71
N THR A 53 -17.25 -6.08 -17.97
CA THR A 53 -17.49 -7.13 -18.97
C THR A 53 -16.78 -8.43 -18.60
N SER A 54 -15.54 -8.36 -18.09
CA SER A 54 -14.74 -9.56 -17.78
C SER A 54 -15.25 -10.33 -16.57
N VAL A 55 -16.01 -9.68 -15.68
CA VAL A 55 -16.56 -10.32 -14.47
C VAL A 55 -18.07 -10.54 -14.56
N ALA A 56 -18.73 -10.11 -15.65
CA ALA A 56 -20.19 -10.14 -15.74
C ALA A 56 -20.78 -11.53 -15.45
N HIS A 57 -20.16 -12.58 -15.99
CA HIS A 57 -20.62 -13.96 -15.85
C HIS A 57 -20.56 -14.47 -14.40
N CYS A 58 -19.57 -14.05 -13.61
CA CYS A 58 -19.44 -14.50 -12.22
C CYS A 58 -20.21 -13.57 -11.27
N ILE A 59 -20.32 -12.28 -11.57
CA ILE A 59 -21.12 -11.36 -10.76
C ILE A 59 -22.60 -11.76 -10.70
N GLU A 60 -23.14 -12.37 -11.77
CA GLU A 60 -24.52 -12.88 -11.80
C GLU A 60 -24.80 -14.01 -10.80
N GLU A 61 -23.76 -14.71 -10.32
CA GLU A 61 -23.86 -15.78 -9.33
C GLU A 61 -23.89 -15.26 -7.88
N ILE A 62 -23.66 -13.96 -7.66
CA ILE A 62 -23.67 -13.35 -6.33
C ILE A 62 -25.13 -13.08 -5.91
N PRO A 63 -25.56 -13.53 -4.72
CA PRO A 63 -26.91 -13.27 -4.22
C PRO A 63 -27.27 -11.77 -4.17
N ASN A 64 -28.54 -11.46 -4.47
CA ASN A 64 -29.03 -10.09 -4.41
C ASN A 64 -28.82 -9.48 -3.01
N GLY A 65 -28.17 -8.32 -2.97
CA GLY A 65 -27.87 -7.59 -1.73
C GLY A 65 -26.51 -7.90 -1.13
N GLU A 66 -25.77 -8.86 -1.69
CA GLU A 66 -24.38 -9.12 -1.33
C GLU A 66 -23.40 -8.34 -2.21
N SER A 67 -22.18 -8.14 -1.72
CA SER A 67 -21.13 -7.43 -2.45
C SER A 67 -19.76 -8.00 -2.13
N ILE A 68 -18.88 -8.05 -3.14
CA ILE A 68 -17.50 -8.44 -2.98
C ILE A 68 -16.65 -7.19 -2.74
N PHE A 69 -16.07 -7.10 -1.55
CA PHE A 69 -15.03 -6.13 -1.23
C PHE A 69 -13.67 -6.71 -1.58
N LEU A 70 -13.05 -6.21 -2.64
CA LEU A 70 -11.72 -6.60 -3.04
C LEU A 70 -10.70 -5.57 -2.56
N SER A 71 -9.65 -6.05 -1.90
CA SER A 71 -8.45 -5.29 -1.53
C SER A 71 -7.24 -5.87 -2.24
N LYS A 72 -6.11 -5.13 -2.26
CA LYS A 72 -4.84 -5.67 -2.78
C LYS A 72 -4.44 -6.97 -2.06
N HIS A 73 -4.67 -7.06 -0.75
CA HIS A 73 -4.31 -8.20 0.08
C HIS A 73 -5.14 -9.44 -0.28
N ARG A 74 -6.48 -9.31 -0.28
CA ARG A 74 -7.39 -10.40 -0.70
C ARG A 74 -7.05 -10.90 -2.10
N LEU A 75 -6.76 -9.97 -3.00
CA LEU A 75 -6.38 -10.30 -4.37
C LEU A 75 -5.02 -11.03 -4.45
N SER A 76 -4.04 -10.66 -3.62
CA SER A 76 -2.77 -11.39 -3.53
C SER A 76 -2.93 -12.78 -2.92
N GLN A 77 -3.81 -12.94 -1.92
CA GLN A 77 -4.05 -14.22 -1.27
C GLN A 77 -4.69 -15.24 -2.21
N ILE A 78 -5.78 -14.86 -2.90
CA ILE A 78 -6.49 -15.76 -3.82
C ILE A 78 -5.58 -16.23 -4.97
N HIS A 79 -4.72 -15.35 -5.51
CA HIS A 79 -3.76 -15.71 -6.57
C HIS A 79 -2.56 -16.54 -6.05
N GLY A 80 -2.30 -16.46 -4.74
CA GLY A 80 -1.25 -17.19 -4.04
C GLY A 80 -1.61 -18.66 -3.90
N CYS A 81 -2.57 -18.98 -3.03
CA CYS A 81 -3.09 -20.32 -2.81
C CYS A 81 -4.54 -20.21 -2.29
N GLU A 82 -5.48 -20.85 -2.96
CA GLU A 82 -6.91 -20.69 -2.66
C GLU A 82 -7.31 -21.32 -1.33
N GLU A 83 -6.71 -22.47 -0.97
CA GLU A 83 -6.94 -23.11 0.33
C GLU A 83 -6.45 -22.21 1.48
N LYS A 84 -5.26 -21.63 1.33
CA LYS A 84 -4.70 -20.68 2.31
C LYS A 84 -5.59 -19.44 2.43
N PHE A 85 -6.10 -18.91 1.31
CA PHE A 85 -7.03 -17.79 1.30
C PHE A 85 -8.30 -18.10 2.13
N ILE A 86 -8.91 -19.28 1.97
CA ILE A 86 -10.08 -19.68 2.76
C ILE A 86 -9.73 -19.80 4.25
N ALA A 87 -8.58 -20.41 4.58
CA ALA A 87 -8.15 -20.55 5.95
C ALA A 87 -7.96 -19.17 6.61
N GLU A 88 -7.29 -18.24 5.93
CA GLU A 88 -7.05 -16.88 6.42
C GLU A 88 -8.33 -16.03 6.50
N GLU A 89 -9.35 -16.29 5.68
CA GLU A 89 -10.65 -15.62 5.79
C GLU A 89 -11.46 -16.07 7.02
N ASN A 90 -11.16 -17.26 7.55
CA ASN A 90 -11.82 -17.82 8.74
C ASN A 90 -10.99 -17.71 10.02
N ASP A 91 -9.77 -17.18 9.94
CA ASP A 91 -8.85 -17.07 11.08
C ASP A 91 -9.00 -15.74 11.81
N ASP A 92 -8.90 -15.79 13.14
CA ASP A 92 -8.86 -14.60 13.98
C ASP A 92 -7.41 -14.08 14.01
N PHE A 93 -7.12 -13.07 13.18
CA PHE A 93 -5.78 -12.49 13.10
C PHE A 93 -5.23 -12.05 14.46
N GLU A 94 -4.08 -12.60 14.83
CA GLU A 94 -3.36 -12.24 16.06
C GLU A 94 -2.24 -11.21 15.80
N TRP A 95 -2.22 -10.16 16.62
CA TRP A 95 -1.18 -9.15 16.60
C TRP A 95 0.09 -9.63 17.28
N GLN A 96 1.23 -9.24 16.72
CA GLN A 96 2.56 -9.43 17.28
C GLN A 96 3.38 -8.16 17.07
N VAL A 97 4.48 -7.99 17.81
CA VAL A 97 5.38 -6.83 17.68
C VAL A 97 5.76 -6.56 16.22
N ALA A 98 6.10 -7.61 15.46
CA ALA A 98 6.51 -7.49 14.06
C ALA A 98 5.41 -6.94 13.13
N THR A 99 4.16 -7.36 13.33
CA THR A 99 3.00 -6.92 12.52
C THR A 99 2.51 -5.55 12.95
N ALA A 100 2.49 -5.26 14.26
CA ALA A 100 2.11 -3.96 14.81
C ALA A 100 3.09 -2.84 14.42
N ARG A 101 4.40 -3.16 14.33
CA ARG A 101 5.45 -2.20 13.91
C ARG A 101 5.09 -1.49 12.61
N GLY A 102 4.64 -2.24 11.60
CA GLY A 102 4.29 -1.68 10.28
C GLY A 102 3.25 -0.57 10.39
N THR A 103 2.16 -0.84 11.13
CA THR A 103 1.08 0.13 11.34
C THR A 103 1.52 1.35 12.12
N ILE A 104 2.35 1.18 13.16
CA ILE A 104 2.89 2.29 13.95
C ILE A 104 3.81 3.18 13.11
N VAL A 105 4.70 2.59 12.32
CA VAL A 105 5.61 3.35 11.45
C VAL A 105 4.83 4.13 10.39
N HIS A 106 3.82 3.53 9.77
CA HIS A 106 2.93 4.24 8.82
C HIS A 106 2.21 5.40 9.51
N LYS A 107 1.72 5.20 10.74
CA LYS A 107 1.09 6.26 11.53
C LYS A 107 2.07 7.37 11.91
N ALA A 108 3.31 7.03 12.26
CA ALA A 108 4.37 8.01 12.53
C ALA A 108 4.69 8.84 11.28
N ILE A 109 4.77 8.21 10.10
CA ILE A 109 4.93 8.91 8.83
C ILE A 109 3.74 9.84 8.57
N GLU A 110 2.51 9.37 8.72
CA GLU A 110 1.27 10.17 8.57
C GLU A 110 1.32 11.43 9.46
N LEU A 111 1.64 11.26 10.75
CA LEU A 111 1.75 12.36 11.70
C LEU A 111 2.85 13.34 11.29
N SER A 112 4.03 12.83 10.91
CA SER A 112 5.20 13.64 10.55
C SER A 112 4.94 14.59 9.39
N VAL A 113 4.14 14.20 8.40
CA VAL A 113 3.82 15.02 7.22
C VAL A 113 3.03 16.27 7.58
N ASN A 114 2.24 16.22 8.65
CA ASN A 114 1.40 17.33 9.10
C ASN A 114 1.87 17.91 10.46
N TRP A 115 3.01 17.45 10.96
CA TRP A 115 3.56 17.88 12.23
C TRP A 115 4.05 19.33 12.14
N ARG A 116 3.67 20.15 13.13
CA ARG A 116 3.97 21.59 13.13
C ARG A 116 5.15 21.97 14.01
N LYS A 117 5.66 21.02 14.81
CA LYS A 117 6.81 21.21 15.69
C LYS A 117 8.05 20.55 15.08
N GLU A 118 9.17 20.65 15.76
CA GLU A 118 10.33 19.82 15.46
C GLU A 118 9.97 18.34 15.55
N ILE A 119 10.53 17.55 14.63
CA ILE A 119 10.30 16.11 14.55
C ILE A 119 11.36 15.43 15.40
N GLU A 120 10.95 14.96 16.57
CA GLU A 120 11.73 14.04 17.38
C GLU A 120 11.21 12.61 17.14
N PRO A 121 12.02 11.68 16.59
CA PRO A 121 11.52 10.37 16.15
C PRO A 121 10.78 9.61 17.25
N SER A 122 11.33 9.63 18.46
CA SER A 122 10.75 8.94 19.60
C SER A 122 9.41 9.52 20.06
N VAL A 123 9.27 10.85 20.01
CA VAL A 123 8.00 11.54 20.34
C VAL A 123 6.93 11.21 19.30
N ILE A 124 7.25 11.25 18.01
CA ILE A 124 6.27 10.92 16.97
C ILE A 124 5.80 9.47 17.06
N VAL A 125 6.71 8.53 17.37
CA VAL A 125 6.33 7.14 17.58
C VAL A 125 5.46 6.97 18.81
N ASP A 126 5.79 7.63 19.93
CA ASP A 126 4.97 7.58 21.14
C ASP A 126 3.56 8.15 20.89
N GLU A 127 3.44 9.26 20.16
CA GLU A 127 2.15 9.84 19.73
C GLU A 127 1.37 8.92 18.77
N ALA A 128 2.07 8.24 17.85
CA ALA A 128 1.46 7.27 16.96
C ALA A 128 0.88 6.08 17.72
N VAL A 129 1.62 5.53 18.69
CA VAL A 129 1.17 4.45 19.58
C VAL A 129 -0.04 4.91 20.40
N ALA A 130 0.06 6.07 21.06
CA ALA A 130 -1.03 6.62 21.87
C ALA A 130 -2.32 6.79 21.06
N ARG A 131 -2.22 7.31 19.83
CA ARG A 131 -3.40 7.48 18.96
C ARG A 131 -4.00 6.14 18.51
N LEU A 132 -3.18 5.14 18.22
CA LEU A 132 -3.64 3.81 17.82
C LEU A 132 -4.26 3.04 19.00
N GLU A 133 -3.74 3.24 20.21
CA GLU A 133 -4.25 2.63 21.45
C GLU A 133 -5.69 3.10 21.78
N GLU A 134 -6.08 4.29 21.35
CA GLU A 134 -7.44 4.82 21.48
C GLU A 134 -8.43 4.25 20.45
N ASP A 135 -7.96 3.66 19.35
CA ASP A 135 -8.84 3.15 18.31
C ASP A 135 -9.53 1.85 18.78
N SER A 136 -10.83 1.71 18.49
CA SER A 136 -11.63 0.53 18.87
C SER A 136 -11.42 -0.67 17.92
N ASN A 137 -10.28 -0.75 17.24
CA ASN A 137 -9.94 -1.83 16.32
C ASN A 137 -9.09 -2.89 17.03
N SER A 138 -8.81 -4.02 16.37
CA SER A 138 -8.06 -5.12 16.98
C SER A 138 -6.65 -4.71 17.43
N LEU A 139 -6.00 -3.78 16.72
CA LEU A 139 -4.68 -3.27 17.11
C LEU A 139 -4.75 -2.44 18.40
N GLY A 140 -5.73 -1.54 18.50
CA GLY A 140 -5.92 -0.73 19.71
C GLY A 140 -6.18 -1.61 20.94
N HIS A 141 -7.04 -2.62 20.80
CA HIS A 141 -7.26 -3.61 21.86
C HIS A 141 -6.00 -4.40 22.22
N TRP A 142 -5.20 -4.82 21.24
CA TRP A 142 -3.94 -5.50 21.51
C TRP A 142 -2.92 -4.59 22.21
N LEU A 143 -2.79 -3.33 21.79
CA LEU A 143 -1.90 -2.35 22.42
C LEU A 143 -2.26 -2.10 23.88
N GLN A 144 -3.56 -2.02 24.21
CA GLN A 144 -4.04 -1.88 25.59
C GLN A 144 -3.69 -3.09 26.47
N GLY A 145 -3.54 -4.27 25.88
CA GLY A 145 -3.27 -5.53 26.58
C GLY A 145 -1.83 -6.03 26.50
N CYS A 146 -0.97 -5.44 25.67
CA CYS A 146 0.38 -5.94 25.47
C CYS A 146 1.25 -5.74 26.73
N SER A 147 2.21 -6.64 26.92
CA SER A 147 3.14 -6.55 28.05
C SER A 147 4.07 -5.35 27.92
N GLU A 148 4.63 -4.92 29.05
CA GLU A 148 5.63 -3.84 29.06
C GLU A 148 6.87 -4.19 28.21
N ILE A 149 7.22 -5.47 28.09
CA ILE A 149 8.32 -5.95 27.25
C ILE A 149 7.97 -5.74 25.77
N GLU A 150 6.80 -6.21 25.32
CA GLU A 150 6.35 -6.01 23.95
C GLU A 150 6.23 -4.52 23.61
N ARG A 151 5.73 -3.70 24.54
CA ARG A 151 5.63 -2.25 24.35
C ARG A 151 7.01 -1.61 24.20
N ALA A 152 7.98 -1.98 25.03
CA ALA A 152 9.36 -1.49 24.93
C ALA A 152 10.03 -1.92 23.62
N GLU A 153 9.87 -3.17 23.21
CA GLU A 153 10.38 -3.70 21.94
C GLU A 153 9.75 -2.99 20.73
N LEU A 154 8.43 -2.84 20.74
CA LEU A 154 7.67 -2.16 19.69
C LEU A 154 8.08 -0.70 19.54
N ARG A 155 8.28 0.00 20.66
CA ARG A 155 8.82 1.36 20.65
C ARG A 155 10.22 1.38 20.06
N SER A 156 11.12 0.52 20.52
CA SER A 156 12.51 0.48 20.06
C SER A 156 12.60 0.27 18.56
N ILE A 157 11.89 -0.74 18.03
CA ILE A 157 11.95 -1.08 16.60
C ILE A 157 11.25 -0.04 15.73
N SER A 158 10.14 0.55 16.18
CA SER A 158 9.46 1.62 15.43
C SER A 158 10.27 2.91 15.40
N VAL A 159 10.95 3.28 16.50
CA VAL A 159 11.84 4.45 16.53
C VAL A 159 13.02 4.27 15.59
N ASP A 160 13.66 3.10 15.57
CA ASP A 160 14.73 2.79 14.63
C ASP A 160 14.25 2.92 13.17
N THR A 161 13.15 2.24 12.81
CA THR A 161 12.61 2.28 11.44
C THR A 161 12.19 3.69 11.01
N PHE A 162 11.52 4.44 11.90
CA PHE A 162 11.09 5.80 11.59
C PHE A 162 12.27 6.79 11.51
N THR A 163 13.32 6.59 12.31
CA THR A 163 14.55 7.40 12.21
C THR A 163 15.23 7.18 10.86
N LYS A 164 15.38 5.92 10.41
CA LYS A 164 15.90 5.58 9.08
C LYS A 164 15.09 6.22 7.95
N PHE A 165 13.75 6.25 8.09
CA PHE A 165 12.89 6.96 7.15
C PHE A 165 13.26 8.46 7.07
N LEU A 166 13.41 9.15 8.20
CA LEU A 166 13.76 10.58 8.20
C LEU A 166 15.15 10.86 7.64
N GLU A 167 16.10 9.95 7.85
CA GLU A 167 17.45 10.06 7.28
C GLU A 167 17.46 9.88 5.76
N CYS A 168 16.65 8.98 5.21
CA CYS A 168 16.72 8.62 3.79
C CYS A 168 15.63 9.25 2.92
N TRP A 169 14.48 9.62 3.49
CA TRP A 169 13.37 10.20 2.74
C TRP A 169 13.43 11.74 2.77
N PRO A 170 13.30 12.42 1.63
CA PRO A 170 13.38 13.87 1.58
C PRO A 170 12.15 14.52 2.24
N ALA A 171 12.35 15.67 2.87
CA ALA A 171 11.25 16.47 3.41
C ALA A 171 10.25 16.84 2.30
N LEU A 172 8.97 16.53 2.53
CA LEU A 172 7.91 16.75 1.56
C LEU A 172 7.54 18.25 1.48
N LYS A 173 7.58 18.81 0.27
CA LYS A 173 7.20 20.22 0.05
C LYS A 173 5.68 20.34 -0.07
N PRO A 174 5.03 21.38 0.52
CA PRO A 174 3.59 21.60 0.36
C PRO A 174 3.14 21.69 -1.10
N SER A 175 3.99 22.23 -1.98
CA SER A 175 3.73 22.32 -3.43
C SER A 175 3.63 20.96 -4.13
N TRP A 176 4.15 19.89 -3.53
CA TRP A 176 3.99 18.52 -4.02
C TRP A 176 2.64 17.91 -3.66
N ARG A 177 1.82 18.60 -2.86
CA ARG A 177 0.50 18.14 -2.41
C ARG A 177 0.53 16.73 -1.80
N PRO A 178 1.35 16.50 -0.75
CA PRO A 178 1.41 15.20 -0.10
C PRO A 178 0.07 14.87 0.57
N VAL A 179 -0.40 13.64 0.34
CA VAL A 179 -1.56 13.08 1.03
C VAL A 179 -1.18 11.69 1.50
N THR A 180 -1.13 11.50 2.81
CA THR A 180 -0.86 10.22 3.45
C THR A 180 -2.15 9.46 3.74
N GLU A 181 -2.07 8.13 3.81
CA GLU A 181 -3.17 7.25 4.27
C GLU A 181 -4.49 7.47 3.52
N SER A 182 -4.42 7.81 2.22
CA SER A 182 -5.58 8.19 1.43
C SER A 182 -6.40 6.96 1.06
N ARG A 183 -7.71 6.98 1.34
CA ARG A 183 -8.62 5.93 0.89
C ARG A 183 -8.89 6.06 -0.61
N VAL A 184 -8.79 4.94 -1.32
CA VAL A 184 -9.17 4.80 -2.72
C VAL A 184 -10.31 3.80 -2.82
N ARG A 185 -11.28 4.08 -3.70
CA ARG A 185 -12.48 3.26 -3.90
C ARG A 185 -13.00 3.40 -5.33
N ALA A 186 -13.44 2.29 -5.91
CA ALA A 186 -14.19 2.25 -7.16
C ALA A 186 -15.31 1.20 -7.05
N ASP A 187 -16.54 1.65 -7.27
CA ASP A 187 -17.74 0.82 -7.25
C ASP A 187 -18.11 0.38 -8.67
N LEU A 188 -18.27 -0.92 -8.88
CA LEU A 188 -18.45 -1.56 -10.18
C LEU A 188 -19.66 -2.48 -10.14
N CYS A 189 -20.23 -2.76 -11.32
CA CYS A 189 -21.32 -3.73 -11.45
C CYS A 189 -22.51 -3.43 -10.52
N ASN A 190 -22.94 -2.16 -10.45
CA ASN A 190 -24.02 -1.71 -9.56
C ASN A 190 -23.76 -2.01 -8.07
N ASP A 191 -22.55 -1.69 -7.60
CA ASP A 191 -22.08 -1.87 -6.22
C ASP A 191 -21.84 -3.34 -5.78
N THR A 192 -22.07 -4.32 -6.65
CA THR A 192 -21.78 -5.74 -6.35
C THR A 192 -20.28 -6.04 -6.28
N LEU A 193 -19.44 -5.28 -7.00
CA LEU A 193 -17.98 -5.37 -6.91
C LEU A 193 -17.39 -4.04 -6.45
N ILE A 194 -16.72 -4.06 -5.30
CA ILE A 194 -16.14 -2.88 -4.67
C ILE A 194 -14.63 -3.07 -4.59
N LEU A 195 -13.89 -2.28 -5.36
CA LEU A 195 -12.44 -2.19 -5.21
C LEU A 195 -12.13 -1.10 -4.19
N SER A 196 -11.42 -1.43 -3.12
CA SER A 196 -11.00 -0.44 -2.12
C SER A 196 -9.60 -0.69 -1.56
N GLY A 197 -9.07 0.33 -0.89
CA GLY A 197 -7.85 0.23 -0.09
C GLY A 197 -7.35 1.59 0.36
N LYS A 198 -6.13 1.60 0.89
CA LYS A 198 -5.51 2.78 1.50
C LYS A 198 -4.08 2.87 1.00
N VAL A 199 -3.73 4.02 0.41
CA VAL A 199 -2.38 4.27 -0.12
C VAL A 199 -1.58 5.06 0.91
N ASP A 200 -0.32 4.65 1.14
CA ASP A 200 0.50 5.23 2.21
C ASP A 200 0.85 6.68 1.91
N LEU A 201 1.27 6.99 0.67
CA LEU A 201 1.56 8.35 0.22
C LEU A 201 1.17 8.57 -1.25
N THR A 202 0.52 9.70 -1.51
CA THR A 202 0.40 10.24 -2.87
C THR A 202 1.02 11.62 -2.96
N LEU A 203 1.62 11.90 -4.12
CA LEU A 203 2.25 13.18 -4.44
C LEU A 203 1.76 13.64 -5.81
N GLY A 204 1.54 14.94 -5.96
CA GLY A 204 1.21 15.58 -7.23
C GLY A 204 -0.23 15.36 -7.69
N VAL A 205 -0.55 15.97 -8.83
CA VAL A 205 -1.88 15.95 -9.44
C VAL A 205 -1.78 15.79 -10.96
N ALA A 206 -2.88 15.36 -11.58
CA ALA A 206 -3.01 15.43 -13.02
C ALA A 206 -3.22 16.89 -13.49
N GLU A 207 -2.72 17.20 -14.68
CA GLU A 207 -2.91 18.49 -15.35
C GLU A 207 -3.56 18.25 -16.72
N GLY A 208 -4.88 18.40 -16.78
CA GLY A 208 -5.67 17.96 -17.95
C GLY A 208 -5.46 16.47 -18.18
N ASN A 209 -4.98 16.13 -19.38
CA ASN A 209 -4.70 14.74 -19.78
C ASN A 209 -3.29 14.26 -19.41
N ARG A 210 -2.49 15.06 -18.69
CA ARG A 210 -1.13 14.70 -18.29
C ARG A 210 -1.12 14.12 -16.89
N ALA A 211 -0.58 12.91 -16.74
CA ALA A 211 -0.42 12.29 -15.43
C ALA A 211 0.74 12.93 -14.67
N GLY A 212 0.46 13.49 -13.49
CA GLY A 212 1.48 14.03 -12.59
C GLY A 212 1.54 13.36 -11.22
N LYS A 213 0.53 12.56 -10.87
CA LYS A 213 0.44 11.90 -9.56
C LYS A 213 1.41 10.73 -9.44
N VAL A 214 2.03 10.56 -8.28
CA VAL A 214 2.83 9.39 -7.88
C VAL A 214 2.16 8.75 -6.67
N ILE A 215 2.15 7.42 -6.61
CA ILE A 215 1.72 6.64 -5.44
C ILE A 215 2.94 5.90 -4.89
N VAL A 216 3.16 5.99 -3.58
CA VAL A 216 4.25 5.29 -2.88
C VAL A 216 3.65 4.42 -1.78
N ASP A 217 4.10 3.18 -1.68
CA ASP A 217 3.80 2.23 -0.61
C ASP A 217 5.09 1.95 0.16
N PHE A 218 5.08 2.17 1.46
CA PHE A 218 6.23 2.04 2.36
C PHE A 218 6.26 0.62 2.95
N LYS A 219 7.39 -0.07 2.80
CA LYS A 219 7.59 -1.43 3.30
C LYS A 219 8.57 -1.45 4.46
N THR A 220 8.12 -2.00 5.60
CA THR A 220 8.98 -2.27 6.77
C THR A 220 9.66 -3.65 6.71
N GLY A 221 9.36 -4.47 5.69
CA GLY A 221 9.96 -5.80 5.50
C GLY A 221 10.76 -5.89 4.20
N GLY A 222 11.35 -7.06 3.93
CA GLY A 222 12.16 -7.30 2.73
C GLY A 222 11.37 -7.29 1.42
N PHE A 223 12.11 -7.32 0.30
CA PHE A 223 11.54 -7.37 -1.04
C PHE A 223 10.63 -8.59 -1.24
N ASN A 224 9.46 -8.36 -1.84
CA ASN A 224 8.56 -9.40 -2.31
C ASN A 224 8.01 -9.01 -3.68
N ALA A 225 8.05 -9.93 -4.65
CA ALA A 225 7.56 -9.71 -6.00
C ALA A 225 6.07 -9.30 -6.03
N THR A 226 5.26 -9.74 -5.06
CA THR A 226 3.84 -9.36 -4.97
C THR A 226 3.63 -7.87 -4.66
N HIS A 227 4.62 -7.19 -4.06
CA HIS A 227 4.53 -5.77 -3.75
C HIS A 227 4.34 -4.88 -4.99
N HIS A 228 4.87 -5.30 -6.15
CA HIS A 228 4.64 -4.60 -7.41
C HIS A 228 3.20 -4.73 -7.88
N GLU A 229 2.64 -5.94 -7.80
CA GLU A 229 1.27 -6.21 -8.24
C GLU A 229 0.23 -5.44 -7.40
N ASP A 230 0.50 -5.32 -6.10
CA ASP A 230 -0.29 -4.54 -5.13
C ASP A 230 -0.41 -3.06 -5.52
N LEU A 231 0.67 -2.46 -6.00
CA LEU A 231 0.68 -1.05 -6.39
C LEU A 231 -0.02 -0.83 -7.74
N ARG A 232 0.06 -1.80 -8.66
CA ARG A 232 -0.68 -1.75 -9.93
C ARG A 232 -2.19 -1.74 -9.68
N TYR A 233 -2.67 -2.49 -8.68
CA TYR A 233 -4.04 -2.42 -8.20
C TYR A 233 -4.43 -0.98 -7.82
N TYR A 234 -3.62 -0.29 -7.00
CA TYR A 234 -3.89 1.11 -6.64
C TYR A 234 -3.88 2.07 -7.83
N ALA A 235 -2.98 1.88 -8.80
CA ALA A 235 -3.00 2.67 -10.04
C ALA A 235 -4.33 2.54 -10.78
N LEU A 236 -4.88 1.33 -10.89
CA LEU A 236 -6.16 1.09 -11.54
C LEU A 236 -7.33 1.70 -10.76
N VAL A 237 -7.41 1.48 -9.44
CA VAL A 237 -8.48 2.06 -8.60
C VAL A 237 -8.46 3.58 -8.67
N GLU A 238 -7.26 4.19 -8.64
CA GLU A 238 -7.11 5.64 -8.76
C GLU A 238 -7.56 6.16 -10.13
N THR A 239 -7.23 5.42 -11.19
CA THR A 239 -7.67 5.73 -12.56
C THR A 239 -9.19 5.67 -12.68
N LEU A 240 -9.82 4.64 -12.11
CA LEU A 240 -11.27 4.47 -12.10
C LEU A 240 -11.97 5.55 -11.27
N ARG A 241 -11.33 6.06 -10.22
CA ARG A 241 -11.83 7.17 -9.40
C ARG A 241 -11.77 8.49 -10.18
N ILE A 242 -10.58 8.92 -10.59
CA ILE A 242 -10.32 10.28 -11.07
C ILE A 242 -10.48 10.44 -12.59
N GLY A 243 -10.26 9.38 -13.37
CA GLY A 243 -10.21 9.47 -14.83
C GLY A 243 -8.81 9.57 -15.43
N MET A 244 -7.79 9.68 -14.59
CA MET A 244 -6.39 9.80 -15.00
C MET A 244 -5.52 8.90 -14.12
N PRO A 245 -4.64 8.07 -14.70
CA PRO A 245 -3.73 7.26 -13.90
C PRO A 245 -2.65 8.12 -13.22
N PRO A 246 -2.03 7.61 -12.13
CA PRO A 246 -0.75 8.13 -11.69
C PRO A 246 0.30 7.91 -12.79
N ARG A 247 1.34 8.74 -12.83
CA ARG A 247 2.47 8.57 -13.77
C ARG A 247 3.40 7.43 -13.35
N MET A 248 3.46 7.18 -12.04
CA MET A 248 4.37 6.23 -11.42
C MET A 248 3.75 5.68 -10.13
N ILE A 249 4.04 4.42 -9.88
CA ILE A 249 3.87 3.77 -8.59
C ILE A 249 5.23 3.33 -8.08
N ALA A 250 5.47 3.33 -6.77
CA ALA A 250 6.73 2.89 -6.21
C ALA A 250 6.57 2.19 -4.87
N SER A 251 7.35 1.13 -4.66
CA SER A 251 7.60 0.60 -3.32
C SER A 251 8.85 1.26 -2.77
N TYR A 252 8.82 1.68 -1.51
CA TYR A 252 10.01 2.15 -0.81
C TYR A 252 10.27 1.28 0.42
N TYR A 253 11.41 0.58 0.40
CA TYR A 253 11.80 -0.35 1.45
C TYR A 253 12.59 0.38 2.54
N LEU A 254 11.94 0.62 3.69
CA LEU A 254 12.46 1.44 4.77
C LEU A 254 13.77 0.89 5.35
N ASP A 255 13.89 -0.43 5.49
CA ASP A 255 15.09 -1.09 6.03
C ASP A 255 16.29 -1.02 5.09
N GLN A 256 16.06 -0.85 3.78
CA GLN A 256 17.09 -0.86 2.74
C GLN A 256 17.33 0.52 2.11
N ALA A 257 16.53 1.52 2.48
CA ALA A 257 16.45 2.82 1.81
C ALA A 257 16.28 2.72 0.28
N HIS A 258 15.60 1.67 -0.20
CA HIS A 258 15.57 1.32 -1.61
C HIS A 258 14.26 1.74 -2.28
N PHE A 259 14.36 2.60 -3.30
CA PHE A 259 13.23 3.08 -4.09
C PHE A 259 13.05 2.22 -5.35
N VAL A 260 11.89 1.57 -5.49
CA VAL A 260 11.61 0.70 -6.63
C VAL A 260 10.46 1.28 -7.46
N PRO A 261 10.76 2.04 -8.53
CA PRO A 261 9.75 2.69 -9.36
C PRO A 261 9.18 1.76 -10.43
N GLU A 262 7.92 1.97 -10.78
CA GLU A 262 7.29 1.43 -11.97
C GLU A 262 6.45 2.51 -12.67
N LYS A 263 6.71 2.72 -13.96
CA LYS A 263 5.93 3.66 -14.79
C LYS A 263 4.57 3.04 -15.09
N VAL A 264 3.52 3.83 -14.97
CA VAL A 264 2.16 3.37 -15.31
C VAL A 264 1.89 3.59 -16.79
N THR A 265 1.46 2.53 -17.47
CA THR A 265 1.07 2.54 -18.89
C THR A 265 -0.33 1.95 -19.06
N GLU A 266 -0.94 2.15 -20.23
CA GLU A 266 -2.25 1.57 -20.53
C GLU A 266 -2.20 0.03 -20.55
N GLU A 267 -1.09 -0.56 -21.01
CA GLU A 267 -0.88 -2.01 -21.01
C GLU A 267 -0.81 -2.57 -19.58
N LEU A 268 -0.14 -1.85 -18.67
CA LEU A 268 -0.08 -2.20 -17.25
C LEU A 268 -1.48 -2.17 -16.62
N LEU A 269 -2.26 -1.12 -16.88
CA LEU A 269 -3.64 -1.01 -16.38
C LEU A 269 -4.53 -2.12 -16.95
N THR A 270 -4.40 -2.42 -18.24
CA THR A 270 -5.14 -3.50 -18.89
C THR A 270 -4.75 -4.88 -18.33
N ALA A 271 -3.47 -5.11 -18.05
CA ALA A 271 -3.01 -6.33 -17.37
C ALA A 271 -3.56 -6.43 -15.95
N THR A 272 -3.65 -5.30 -15.25
CA THR A 272 -4.24 -5.23 -13.90
C THR A 272 -5.73 -5.55 -13.92
N VAL A 273 -6.47 -5.05 -14.92
CA VAL A 273 -7.89 -5.43 -15.13
C VAL A 273 -8.04 -6.93 -15.23
N ARG A 274 -7.21 -7.61 -16.05
CA ARG A 274 -7.25 -9.08 -16.20
C ARG A 274 -6.97 -9.79 -14.87
N ARG A 275 -5.94 -9.35 -14.12
CA ARG A 275 -5.58 -9.93 -12.83
C ARG A 275 -6.71 -9.77 -11.79
N ILE A 276 -7.37 -8.61 -11.77
CA ILE A 276 -8.53 -8.38 -10.90
C ILE A 276 -9.67 -9.32 -11.32
N ALA A 277 -10.02 -9.36 -12.61
CA ALA A 277 -11.11 -10.19 -13.11
C ALA A 277 -10.92 -11.67 -12.74
N GLN A 278 -9.72 -12.21 -12.95
CA GLN A 278 -9.38 -13.59 -12.57
C GLN A 278 -9.49 -13.85 -11.07
N GLY A 279 -9.08 -12.88 -10.25
CA GLY A 279 -9.20 -13.00 -8.79
C GLY A 279 -10.64 -12.94 -8.32
N VAL A 280 -11.46 -12.04 -8.90
CA VAL A 280 -12.89 -11.92 -8.60
C VAL A 280 -13.63 -13.19 -9.00
N GLU A 281 -13.40 -13.69 -10.22
CA GLU A 281 -13.94 -14.95 -10.71
C GLU A 281 -13.64 -16.08 -9.73
N ARG A 282 -12.38 -16.23 -9.33
CA ARG A 282 -11.99 -17.31 -8.42
C ARG A 282 -12.59 -17.18 -7.02
N ILE A 283 -12.71 -15.96 -6.50
CA ILE A 283 -13.40 -15.68 -5.23
C ILE A 283 -14.87 -16.08 -5.33
N VAL A 284 -15.56 -15.68 -6.42
CA VAL A 284 -16.98 -16.02 -6.62
C VAL A 284 -17.18 -17.52 -6.70
N GLU A 285 -16.40 -18.19 -7.55
CA GLU A 285 -16.55 -19.62 -7.79
C GLU A 285 -16.40 -20.44 -6.49
N ILE A 286 -15.44 -20.10 -5.64
CA ILE A 286 -15.24 -20.77 -4.34
C ILE A 286 -16.36 -20.42 -3.36
N THR A 287 -16.72 -19.13 -3.27
CA THR A 287 -17.60 -18.62 -2.21
C THR A 287 -19.07 -18.93 -2.49
N PHE A 288 -19.51 -18.81 -3.75
CA PHE A 288 -20.92 -18.85 -4.13
C PHE A 288 -21.29 -20.04 -5.00
N MET A 289 -20.35 -20.60 -5.76
CA MET A 289 -20.62 -21.71 -6.69
C MET A 289 -20.22 -23.08 -6.14
N GLY A 290 -19.58 -23.14 -4.96
CA GLY A 290 -19.18 -24.38 -4.30
C GLY A 290 -18.03 -25.12 -4.99
N GLU A 291 -17.26 -24.41 -5.83
CA GLU A 291 -16.08 -24.97 -6.48
C GLU A 291 -14.95 -25.20 -5.49
N SER A 292 -14.22 -26.30 -5.66
CA SER A 292 -13.14 -26.67 -4.74
C SER A 292 -11.93 -25.74 -4.89
N PRO A 293 -11.35 -25.23 -3.77
CA PRO A 293 -10.12 -24.45 -3.80
C PRO A 293 -8.94 -25.25 -4.34
N LYS A 294 -8.05 -24.55 -5.04
CA LYS A 294 -6.79 -25.09 -5.57
C LYS A 294 -5.62 -24.81 -4.64
N LEU A 295 -4.86 -25.87 -4.36
CA LEU A 295 -3.56 -25.78 -3.71
C LEU A 295 -2.50 -25.32 -4.71
N LYS A 296 -1.70 -24.34 -4.29
CA LYS A 296 -0.57 -23.83 -5.07
C LYS A 296 0.63 -23.63 -4.14
N PRO A 297 1.55 -24.62 -4.08
CA PRO A 297 2.70 -24.53 -3.19
C PRO A 297 3.64 -23.40 -3.62
N GLY A 298 4.29 -22.77 -2.65
CA GLY A 298 5.24 -21.68 -2.86
C GLY A 298 5.85 -21.19 -1.54
N PRO A 299 6.71 -20.15 -1.58
CA PRO A 299 7.40 -19.67 -0.37
C PRO A 299 6.46 -19.27 0.78
N SER A 300 5.22 -18.89 0.45
CA SER A 300 4.18 -18.56 1.43
C SER A 300 3.71 -19.74 2.29
N CYS A 301 4.03 -20.98 1.91
CA CYS A 301 3.77 -22.19 2.70
C CYS A 301 4.44 -22.13 4.08
N LYS A 302 5.59 -21.46 4.20
CA LYS A 302 6.31 -21.27 5.48
C LYS A 302 5.47 -20.55 6.54
N TRP A 303 4.53 -19.73 6.11
CA TRP A 303 3.66 -18.92 6.98
C TRP A 303 2.19 -19.27 6.69
N CYS A 304 1.88 -20.54 6.43
CA CYS A 304 0.53 -21.01 6.18
C CYS A 304 -0.07 -21.60 7.45
N LEU A 305 -1.25 -21.11 7.86
CA LEU A 305 -1.95 -21.51 9.08
C LEU A 305 -2.34 -22.99 9.10
N ILE A 306 -2.54 -23.59 7.92
CA ILE A 306 -2.94 -24.99 7.75
C ILE A 306 -1.79 -25.88 7.29
N LEU A 307 -0.53 -25.44 7.44
CA LEU A 307 0.64 -26.21 7.00
C LEU A 307 0.68 -27.61 7.65
N ASP A 308 0.32 -27.69 8.93
CA ASP A 308 0.32 -28.95 9.69
C ASP A 308 -0.62 -30.01 9.12
N ASP A 309 -1.64 -29.61 8.36
CA ASP A 309 -2.59 -30.50 7.70
C ASP A 309 -2.46 -30.49 6.15
N CYS A 310 -1.42 -29.85 5.60
CA CYS A 310 -1.23 -29.69 4.16
C CYS A 310 0.00 -30.43 3.63
N ASP A 311 -0.21 -31.67 3.16
CA ASP A 311 0.86 -32.51 2.57
C ASP A 311 1.58 -31.83 1.39
N THR A 312 0.84 -31.06 0.57
CA THR A 312 1.41 -30.33 -0.57
C THR A 312 2.37 -29.23 -0.11
N GLY A 313 2.03 -28.52 0.96
CA GLY A 313 2.88 -27.46 1.53
C GLY A 313 4.13 -28.03 2.20
N LYS A 314 3.98 -29.09 3.00
CA LYS A 314 5.10 -29.80 3.66
C LYS A 314 6.11 -30.30 2.64
N LYS A 315 5.62 -31.02 1.61
CA LYS A 315 6.45 -31.52 0.53
C LYS A 315 7.25 -30.42 -0.18
N TYR A 316 6.63 -29.26 -0.43
CA TYR A 316 7.31 -28.14 -1.06
C TYR A 316 8.46 -27.60 -0.20
N LEU A 317 8.26 -27.46 1.11
CA LEU A 317 9.29 -26.95 2.03
C LEU A 317 10.46 -27.94 2.16
N ASP A 318 10.16 -29.24 2.25
CA ASP A 318 11.15 -30.31 2.27
C ASP A 318 12.03 -30.31 1.00
N GLU A 319 11.40 -30.23 -0.18
CA GLU A 319 12.10 -30.27 -1.48
C GLU A 319 12.90 -28.98 -1.75
N SER A 320 12.44 -27.85 -1.24
CA SER A 320 13.06 -26.55 -1.49
C SER A 320 14.25 -26.25 -0.58
N GLY A 321 14.54 -27.12 0.40
CA GLY A 321 15.67 -26.96 1.32
C GLY A 321 15.56 -25.75 2.24
N TYR A 322 14.34 -25.28 2.52
CA TYR A 322 14.10 -24.12 3.40
C TYR A 322 14.18 -24.44 4.91
N ASP A 323 14.40 -25.71 5.26
CA ASP A 323 14.57 -26.22 6.64
C ASP A 323 16.03 -26.23 7.13
N SER A 324 16.91 -25.42 6.52
CA SER A 324 18.28 -25.17 7.01
C SER A 324 18.58 -23.68 7.12
#